data_AF-A0A075I8M2-F1
#
_entry.id   AF-A0A075I8M2-F1
#
_cell.length_a   1.000
_cell.length_b   1.000
_cell.length_c   1.000
_cell.angle_alpha   90.00
_cell.angle_beta   90.00
_cell.angle_gamma   90.00
#
_symmetry.space_group_name_H-M   'P 1'
#
loop_
_entity.id
_entity.type
_entity.pdbx_description
1 polymer ?
#
loop_
_entity_poly.entity_id
_entity_poly.type
_entity_poly.pdbx_seq_one_letter_code
_entity_poly.pdbx_strand_id
1 'polypeptide(L)'
;TDVFVGSGGTMTAESALLGIPTISYNAIPNIIESYLVRKKLVIRETNPKRVAISIRNILESSNLETKKRAKKIWGSMEDPYPILVKIMKSVLK
;
A
#
# COMPACT_ATOMS: atom_id res chain seq x y z
N THR A 1 5.51 -10.17 9.50
CA THR A 1 6.00 -10.13 8.12
C THR A 1 6.92 -8.95 7.95
N ASP A 2 8.15 -9.20 7.50
CA ASP A 2 9.20 -8.17 7.42
C ASP A 2 9.21 -7.43 6.08
N VAL A 3 8.77 -8.09 5.00
CA VAL A 3 8.57 -7.51 3.67
C VAL A 3 7.44 -8.25 2.94
N PHE A 4 6.64 -7.53 2.15
CA PHE A 4 5.64 -8.10 1.25
C PHE A 4 6.01 -7.82 -0.20
N VAL A 5 5.86 -8.82 -1.08
CA VAL A 5 6.06 -8.69 -2.52
C VAL A 5 4.79 -9.16 -3.21
N GLY A 6 4.18 -8.30 -4.02
CA GLY A 6 2.96 -8.61 -4.76
C GLY A 6 2.91 -7.92 -6.12
N SER A 7 1.85 -8.18 -6.89
CA SER A 7 1.72 -7.68 -8.27
C SER A 7 1.06 -6.31 -8.41
N GLY A 8 0.71 -5.65 -7.29
CA GLY A 8 0.00 -4.37 -7.27
C GLY A 8 -1.50 -4.47 -6.98
N GLY A 9 -2.03 -5.67 -6.71
CA GLY A 9 -3.45 -5.90 -6.39
C GLY A 9 -3.86 -5.45 -4.99
N THR A 10 -5.04 -5.92 -4.54
CA THR A 10 -5.63 -5.53 -3.24
C THR A 10 -4.71 -5.85 -2.06
N MET A 11 -4.10 -7.04 -2.05
CA MET A 11 -3.15 -7.43 -0.99
C MET A 11 -1.92 -6.51 -0.92
N THR A 12 -1.45 -5.99 -2.07
CA THR A 12 -0.35 -5.00 -2.11
C THR A 12 -0.78 -3.67 -1.50
N ALA A 13 -2.02 -3.25 -1.72
CA ALA A 13 -2.55 -2.04 -1.11
C ALA A 13 -2.73 -2.21 0.41
N GLU A 14 -3.29 -3.34 0.84
CA GLU A 14 -3.49 -3.67 2.25
C GLU A 14 -2.16 -3.72 3.01
N SER A 15 -1.15 -4.44 2.49
CA SER A 15 0.16 -4.54 3.13
C SER A 15 0.82 -3.17 3.32
N ALA A 16 0.72 -2.30 2.31
CA ALA A 16 1.27 -0.95 2.34
C ALA A 16 0.59 -0.07 3.40
N LEU A 17 -0.74 -0.13 3.51
CA LEU A 17 -1.52 0.63 4.50
C LEU A 17 -1.33 0.11 5.93
N LEU A 18 -1.03 -1.18 6.10
CA LEU A 18 -0.63 -1.77 7.38
C LEU A 18 0.80 -1.38 7.81
N GLY A 19 1.54 -0.64 6.97
CA GLY A 19 2.91 -0.22 7.25
C GLY A 19 3.94 -1.33 7.08
N ILE A 20 3.59 -2.41 6.39
CA ILE A 20 4.53 -3.47 6.01
C ILE A 20 5.32 -2.97 4.79
N PRO A 21 6.67 -3.01 4.81
CA PRO A 21 7.48 -2.72 3.63
C PRO A 21 6.99 -3.52 2.42
N THR A 22 6.59 -2.82 1.36
CA THR A 22 5.87 -3.43 0.24
C THR A 22 6.56 -3.14 -1.07
N ILE A 23 6.84 -4.19 -1.83
CA ILE A 23 7.34 -4.13 -3.20
C ILE A 23 6.23 -4.60 -4.15
N SER A 24 5.95 -3.78 -5.15
CA SER A 24 5.04 -4.11 -6.25
C SER A 24 5.85 -4.50 -7.48
N TYR A 25 5.82 -5.78 -7.83
CA TYR A 25 6.18 -6.29 -9.14
C TYR A 25 5.02 -6.01 -10.08
N ASN A 26 4.89 -4.76 -10.49
CA ASN A 26 3.75 -4.22 -11.25
C ASN A 26 3.54 -4.97 -12.58
N ALA A 27 2.76 -6.04 -12.54
CA ALA A 27 2.40 -6.84 -13.71
C ALA A 27 1.31 -6.14 -14.54
N ILE A 28 0.48 -5.30 -13.89
CA ILE A 28 -0.61 -4.55 -14.51
C ILE A 28 -0.76 -3.17 -13.82
N PRO A 29 -0.65 -2.05 -14.57
CA PRO A 29 -0.80 -0.71 -14.00
C PRO A 29 -2.17 -0.53 -13.34
N ASN A 30 -2.18 -0.04 -12.11
CA ASN A 30 -3.44 0.37 -11.46
C ASN A 30 -3.29 1.68 -10.70
N ILE A 31 -4.42 2.38 -10.54
CA ILE A 31 -4.47 3.72 -9.96
C ILE A 31 -4.12 3.73 -8.47
N ILE A 32 -4.48 2.66 -7.75
CA ILE A 32 -4.26 2.51 -6.31
C ILE A 32 -2.76 2.34 -6.03
N GLU A 33 -2.09 1.43 -6.73
CA GLU A 33 -0.67 1.21 -6.62
C GLU A 33 0.12 2.45 -7.05
N SER A 34 -0.31 3.13 -8.12
CA SER A 34 0.29 4.41 -8.52
C SER A 34 0.14 5.48 -7.44
N TYR A 35 -1.00 5.54 -6.74
CA TYR A 35 -1.19 6.42 -5.60
C TYR A 35 -0.24 6.06 -4.44
N LEU A 36 -0.13 4.78 -4.09
CA LEU A 36 0.70 4.32 -2.98
C LEU A 36 2.21 4.49 -3.25
N VAL A 37 2.65 4.36 -4.50
CA VAL A 37 4.01 4.67 -4.94
C VAL A 37 4.29 6.17 -4.78
N ARG A 38 3.37 7.05 -5.23
CA ARG A 38 3.51 8.52 -5.02
C ARG A 38 3.57 8.88 -3.53
N LYS A 39 2.85 8.13 -2.69
CA LYS A 39 2.87 8.27 -1.23
C LYS A 39 4.08 7.62 -0.55
N LYS A 40 4.98 6.99 -1.32
CA LYS A 40 6.18 6.28 -0.85
C LYS A 40 5.88 5.19 0.18
N LEU A 41 4.75 4.51 0.01
CA LEU A 41 4.38 3.31 0.77
C LEU A 41 4.71 2.01 0.03
N VAL A 42 4.81 2.07 -1.29
CA VAL A 42 5.13 0.94 -2.17
C VAL A 42 6.35 1.28 -3.01
N ILE A 43 7.26 0.32 -3.15
CA ILE A 43 8.37 0.38 -4.10
C ILE A 43 7.94 -0.38 -5.35
N ARG A 44 7.87 0.29 -6.50
CA ARG A 44 7.60 -0.36 -7.77
C ARG A 44 8.92 -0.83 -8.39
N GLU A 45 9.07 -2.12 -8.64
CA GLU A 45 10.27 -2.69 -9.28
C GLU A 45 9.91 -3.96 -10.06
N THR A 46 10.36 -4.05 -11.31
CA THR A 46 10.09 -5.19 -12.21
C THR A 46 11.34 -5.99 -12.53
N ASN A 47 12.53 -5.49 -12.19
CA ASN A 47 13.76 -6.23 -12.38
C ASN A 47 14.00 -7.17 -11.18
N PRO A 48 14.07 -8.51 -11.38
CA PRO A 48 14.23 -9.45 -10.28
C PRO A 48 15.49 -9.22 -9.42
N LYS A 49 16.61 -8.79 -10.03
CA LYS A 49 17.85 -8.49 -9.29
C LYS A 49 17.66 -7.28 -8.37
N ARG A 50 16.95 -6.25 -8.85
CA ARG A 50 16.66 -5.06 -8.05
C ARG A 50 15.66 -5.36 -6.93
N VAL A 51 14.65 -6.18 -7.19
CA VAL A 51 13.73 -6.67 -6.15
C VAL A 51 14.51 -7.36 -5.03
N ALA A 52 15.43 -8.27 -5.37
CA ALA A 52 16.26 -8.98 -4.38
C ALA A 52 17.12 -8.00 -3.55
N ILE A 53 17.73 -6.99 -4.20
CA ILE A 53 18.49 -5.94 -3.52
C ILE A 53 17.59 -5.12 -2.59
N SER A 54 16.39 -4.72 -3.05
CA SER A 54 15.43 -3.99 -2.23
C SER A 54 14.98 -4.79 -1.01
N ILE A 55 14.72 -6.08 -1.16
CA ILE A 55 14.38 -6.98 -0.05
C ILE A 55 15.51 -6.98 0.98
N ARG A 56 16.75 -7.19 0.54
CA ARG A 56 17.91 -7.19 1.43
C ARG A 56 18.04 -5.88 2.20
N ASN A 57 17.97 -4.75 1.50
CA ASN A 57 18.06 -3.42 2.13
C ASN A 57 16.93 -3.18 3.14
N ILE A 58 15.71 -3.64 2.84
CA ILE A 58 14.57 -3.55 3.76
C ILE A 58 14.86 -4.36 5.03
N LEU A 59 15.31 -5.60 4.89
CA LEU A 59 15.60 -6.50 6.02
C LEU A 59 16.76 -5.99 6.90
N GLU A 60 17.73 -5.29 6.31
CA GLU A 60 18.86 -4.66 7.02
C GLU A 60 18.48 -3.32 7.67
N SER A 61 17.28 -2.78 7.42
CA SER A 61 16.84 -1.44 7.85
C SER A 61 15.66 -1.45 8.80
N SER A 62 15.43 -0.34 9.51
CA SER A 62 14.22 -0.16 10.32
C SER A 62 13.01 0.23 9.46
N ASN A 63 11.89 -0.47 9.63
CA ASN A 63 10.62 -0.16 8.97
C ASN A 63 9.84 1.02 9.60
N LEU A 64 10.46 1.78 10.50
CA LEU A 64 9.80 2.85 11.26
C LEU A 64 9.21 3.94 10.35
N GLU A 65 9.94 4.35 9.32
CA GLU A 65 9.47 5.40 8.40
C GLU A 65 8.27 4.95 7.56
N THR A 66 8.27 3.70 7.10
CA THR A 66 7.12 3.10 6.39
C THR A 66 5.90 3.08 7.30
N LYS A 67 6.04 2.63 8.55
CA LYS A 67 4.96 2.62 9.54
C LYS A 67 4.42 4.02 9.84
N LYS A 68 5.30 5.01 9.98
CA LYS A 68 4.89 6.42 10.20
C LYS A 68 4.08 6.96 9.03
N ARG A 69 4.53 6.74 7.79
CA ARG A 69 3.81 7.17 6.58
C ARG A 69 2.47 6.47 6.46
N ALA A 70 2.43 5.16 6.69
CA ALA A 70 1.22 4.36 6.62
C ALA A 70 0.19 4.87 7.64
N LYS A 71 0.60 5.08 8.89
CA LYS A 71 -0.26 5.64 9.95
C LYS A 71 -0.78 7.04 9.58
N LYS A 72 0.06 7.90 9.00
CA LYS A 72 -0.35 9.24 8.56
C LYS A 72 -1.43 9.19 7.47
N ILE A 73 -1.25 8.31 6.47
CA ILE A 73 -2.20 8.17 5.36
C ILE A 73 -3.49 7.52 5.83
N TRP A 74 -3.39 6.44 6.60
CA TRP A 74 -4.53 5.77 7.22
C TRP A 74 -5.37 6.75 8.06
N GLY A 75 -4.71 7.57 8.90
CA GLY A 75 -5.39 8.57 9.72
C GLY A 75 -6.04 9.73 8.92
N SER A 76 -5.72 9.88 7.64
CA SER A 76 -6.39 10.86 6.76
C SER A 76 -7.55 10.28 5.96
N MET A 77 -7.78 8.97 6.04
CA MET A 77 -8.87 8.31 5.33
C MET A 77 -10.18 8.45 6.12
N GLU A 78 -11.26 8.64 5.38
CA GLU A 78 -12.61 8.65 5.92
C GLU A 78 -13.07 7.21 6.23
N ASP A 79 -13.87 7.03 7.26
CA ASP A 79 -14.56 5.75 7.46
C ASP A 79 -15.63 5.58 6.35
N PRO A 80 -15.54 4.55 5.50
CA PRO A 80 -16.51 4.35 4.43
C PRO A 80 -17.90 3.94 4.93
N TYR A 81 -18.02 3.39 6.15
CA TYR A 81 -19.30 2.86 6.64
C TYR A 81 -20.39 3.96 6.79
N PRO A 82 -20.14 5.10 7.47
CA PRO A 82 -21.11 6.19 7.54
C PRO A 82 -21.52 6.74 6.16
N ILE A 83 -20.56 6.80 5.23
CA ILE A 83 -20.79 7.27 3.86
C ILE A 83 -21.72 6.31 3.11
N LEU A 84 -21.44 5.01 3.21
CA LEU A 84 -22.26 3.97 2.60
C LEU A 84 -23.70 4.01 3.12
N VAL A 85 -23.88 4.08 4.44
CA VAL A 85 -25.21 4.16 5.06
C VAL A 85 -25.97 5.42 4.59
N LYS A 86 -25.29 6.56 4.49
CA LYS A 86 -25.88 7.81 3.98
C LYS A 86 -26.35 7.65 2.53
N ILE A 87 -25.54 7.05 1.67
CA ILE A 87 -25.87 6.82 0.26
C ILE A 87 -27.05 5.86 0.14
N MET A 88 -27.03 4.73 0.84
CA MET A 88 -28.13 3.76 0.80
C MET A 88 -29.47 4.39 1.20
N LYS A 89 -29.49 5.18 2.28
CA LYS A 89 -30.70 5.91 2.70
C LYS A 89 -31.16 6.94 1.67
N SER A 90 -30.25 7.53 0.90
CA SER A 90 -30.58 8.48 -0.15
C SER A 90 -31.18 7.83 -1.39
N VAL A 91 -30.80 6.59 -1.69
CA VAL A 91 -31.30 5.83 -2.86
C VAL A 91 -32.65 5.16 -2.57
N LEU A 92 -32.90 4.80 -1.31
CA LEU A 92 -34.14 4.15 -0.86
C LEU A 92 -35.30 5.14 -0.55
N LYS A 93 -35.06 6.45 -0.71
CA LYS A 93 -36.10 7.48 -0.64
C LYS A 93 -36.68 7.75 -2.02
#